data_AF-A0A530BTC9-F1
#
_entry.id   AF-A0A530BTC9-F1
#
_cell.length_a   1.000
_cell.length_b   1.000
_cell.length_c   1.000
_cell.angle_alpha   90.00
_cell.angle_beta   90.00
_cell.angle_gamma   90.00
#
_symmetry.space_group_name_H-M   'P 1'
#
loop_
_entity.id
_entity.type
_entity.pdbx_description
1 polymer ?
#
loop_
_entity_poly.entity_id
_entity_poly.type
_entity_poly.pdbx_seq_one_letter_code
_entity_poly.pdbx_strand_id
1 'polypeptide(L)' 'VLGPTGRPFTPETIGMAVAMRDLKQHLRETGESRGFNASFTQKDRSQFLGELDRILRRALKSVTPD' A
#
# COMPACT_ATOMS: atom_id res chain seq x y z
N VAL A 1 -7.91 -1.68 -1.19
CA VAL A 1 -7.24 -0.56 -0.45
C VAL A 1 -5.91 -0.26 -1.14
N LEU A 2 -5.46 1.00 -1.25
CA LEU A 2 -4.19 1.35 -1.93
C LEU A 2 -3.09 1.69 -0.91
N GLY A 3 -1.91 1.08 -1.04
CA GLY A 3 -0.74 1.39 -0.20
C GLY A 3 0.02 2.64 -0.67
N PRO A 4 0.86 3.27 0.19
CA PRO A 4 1.51 4.55 -0.10
C PRO A 4 2.51 4.50 -1.26
N THR A 5 2.97 3.32 -1.66
CA THR A 5 3.86 3.10 -2.82
C THR A 5 3.07 2.81 -4.11
N GLY A 6 1.76 3.06 -4.12
CA GLY A 6 0.88 2.75 -5.25
C GLY A 6 0.57 1.26 -5.42
N ARG A 7 1.05 0.37 -4.55
CA ARG A 7 0.71 -1.05 -4.63
C ARG A 7 -0.70 -1.29 -4.06
N PRO A 8 -1.65 -1.83 -4.83
CA PRO A 8 -2.97 -2.15 -4.32
C PRO A 8 -2.91 -3.37 -3.41
N PHE A 9 -3.67 -3.32 -2.33
CA PHE A 9 -4.02 -4.49 -1.53
C PHE A 9 -5.28 -5.14 -2.11
N THR A 10 -5.12 -6.40 -2.46
CA THR A 10 -6.16 -7.29 -2.98
C THR A 10 -6.48 -8.37 -1.94
N PRO A 11 -7.61 -9.08 -2.06
CA PRO A 11 -7.93 -10.19 -1.16
C PRO A 11 -6.82 -11.25 -1.06
N GLU A 12 -6.10 -11.48 -2.15
CA GLU A 12 -5.02 -12.47 -2.24
C GLU A 12 -3.73 -11.99 -1.57
N THR A 13 -3.51 -10.68 -1.48
CA THR A 13 -2.24 -10.09 -1.02
C THR A 13 -2.33 -9.49 0.38
N ILE A 14 -3.53 -9.17 0.86
CA ILE A 14 -3.72 -8.49 2.14
C ILE A 14 -3.25 -9.32 3.33
N GLY A 15 -3.42 -10.65 3.31
CA GLY A 15 -2.98 -11.53 4.39
C GLY A 15 -1.47 -11.45 4.63
N MET A 16 -0.69 -11.52 3.55
CA MET A 16 0.77 -11.36 3.62
C MET A 16 1.17 -9.96 4.10
N ALA A 17 0.48 -8.92 3.64
CA ALA A 17 0.76 -7.55 4.07
C ALA A 17 0.56 -7.36 5.59
N VAL A 18 -0.51 -7.96 6.15
CA VAL A 18 -0.79 -7.94 7.59
C VAL A 18 0.26 -8.75 8.35
N ALA A 19 0.55 -9.98 7.91
CA ALA A 19 1.56 -10.83 8.57
C ALA A 19 2.93 -10.15 8.65
N MET A 20 3.37 -9.51 7.56
CA MET A 20 4.62 -8.76 7.53
C MET A 20 4.60 -7.52 8.41
N ARG A 21 3.44 -6.86 8.56
CA ARG A 21 3.29 -5.72 9.47
C ARG A 21 3.47 -6.15 10.92
N ASP A 22 2.81 -7.24 11.31
CA ASP A 22 2.84 -7.75 12.68
C ASP A 22 4.24 -8.28 13.02
N LEU A 23 4.89 -8.99 12.09
CA LEU A 23 6.31 -9.38 12.21
C LEU A 23 7.23 -8.16 12.42
N LYS A 24 7.09 -7.12 11.58
CA LYS A 24 7.90 -5.90 11.71
C LYS A 24 7.64 -5.14 13.01
N GLN A 25 6.42 -5.21 13.53
CA GLN A 25 6.10 -4.66 14.84
C GLN A 25 6.83 -5.42 15.94
N HIS A 26 6.73 -6.75 15.95
CA HIS A 26 7.43 -7.57 16.92
C HIS A 26 8.94 -7.30 16.93
N LEU A 27 9.59 -7.22 15.76
CA LEU A 27 11.01 -6.92 15.66
C LEU A 27 11.39 -5.53 16.21
N ARG A 28 10.49 -4.54 16.16
CA ARG A 28 10.72 -3.24 16.80
C ARG A 28 10.58 -3.33 18.32
N GLU A 29 9.61 -4.10 18.81
CA GLU A 29 9.36 -4.30 20.24
C GLU A 29 10.48 -5.09 20.93
N THR A 30 11.08 -6.06 20.24
CA THR A 30 12.21 -6.85 20.78
C THR A 30 13.57 -6.15 20.65
N GLY A 31 13.63 -4.97 20.02
CA GLY A 31 14.89 -4.26 19.77
C GLY A 31 15.74 -4.84 18.63
N GLU A 32 15.28 -5.89 17.96
CA GLU A 32 15.97 -6.51 16.81
C GLU A 32 15.95 -5.63 15.55
N SER A 33 15.00 -4.69 15.47
CA SER A 33 14.90 -3.72 14.38
C SER A 33 15.38 -2.33 14.81
N ARG A 34 16.46 -1.87 14.18
CA ARG A 34 17.07 -0.54 14.41
C ARG A 34 16.31 0.63 13.75
N GLY A 35 15.14 0.38 13.16
CA GLY A 35 14.25 1.44 12.64
C GLY A 35 14.63 2.07 11.30
N PHE A 36 15.68 1.61 10.62
CA PHE A 36 16.09 2.11 9.30
C PHE A 36 15.14 1.62 8.19
N ASN A 37 13.98 2.25 8.06
CA ASN A 37 13.08 2.02 6.94
C ASN A 37 13.42 2.96 5.79
N ALA A 38 13.13 2.53 4.56
CA ALA A 38 13.22 3.41 3.40
C ALA A 38 12.31 4.63 3.60
N SER A 39 12.85 5.82 3.37
CA SER A 39 12.07 7.05 3.36
C SER A 39 11.09 7.07 2.20
N PHE A 40 9.96 7.75 2.39
CA PHE A 40 9.01 8.00 1.31
C PHE A 40 9.64 8.91 0.24
N THR A 41 9.64 8.46 -1.01
CA THR A 41 10.29 9.16 -2.12
C THR A 41 9.29 9.87 -3.04
N GLN A 42 9.80 10.75 -3.91
CA GLN A 42 8.99 11.35 -4.97
C GLN A 42 8.41 10.28 -5.92
N LYS A 43 9.15 9.20 -6.17
CA LYS A 43 8.71 8.08 -7.01
C LYS A 43 7.50 7.37 -6.42
N ASP A 44 7.50 7.13 -5.11
CA ASP A 44 6.37 6.51 -4.41
C ASP A 44 5.11 7.37 -4.55
N ARG A 45 5.25 8.70 -4.41
CA ARG A 45 4.15 9.65 -4.62
C ARG A 45 3.60 9.59 -6.04
N SER A 46 4.46 9.60 -7.06
CA SER A 46 4.03 9.50 -8.46
C SER A 46 3.30 8.18 -8.75
N GLN A 47 3.82 7.06 -8.21
CA GLN A 47 3.17 5.75 -8.35
C GLN A 47 1.80 5.70 -7.68
N PHE A 48 1.70 6.23 -6.46
CA PHE A 48 0.43 6.33 -5.74
C PHE A 48 -0.61 7.13 -6.51
N LEU A 49 -0.27 8.33 -6.97
CA LEU A 49 -1.22 9.20 -7.69
C LEU A 49 -1.69 8.56 -9.00
N GLY A 50 -0.78 7.90 -9.74
CA GLY A 50 -1.14 7.20 -10.97
C GLY A 50 -2.11 6.04 -10.74
N GLU A 51 -1.89 5.24 -9.70
CA GLU A 51 -2.78 4.12 -9.37
C GLU A 51 -4.11 4.60 -8.77
N LEU A 52 -4.09 5.68 -7.98
CA LEU A 52 -5.31 6.29 -7.47
C LEU A 52 -6.21 6.78 -8.61
N ASP A 53 -5.66 7.51 -9.59
CA ASP A 53 -6.41 7.97 -10.76
C ASP A 53 -7.03 6.79 -11.54
N ARG A 54 -6.27 5.71 -11.76
CA ARG A 54 -6.78 4.48 -12.42
C ARG A 54 -7.96 3.87 -11.67
N ILE A 55 -7.87 3.77 -10.34
CA ILE A 55 -8.93 3.22 -9.50
C ILE A 55 -10.18 4.11 -9.59
N LEU A 56 -10.02 5.43 -9.48
CA LEU A 56 -11.13 6.38 -9.54
C LEU A 56 -11.85 6.33 -10.89
N ARG A 57 -11.12 6.29 -12.01
CA ARG A 57 -11.71 6.18 -13.36
C ARG A 57 -12.55 4.92 -13.52
N ARG A 58 -12.05 3.78 -13.01
CA ARG A 58 -12.79 2.51 -13.02
C ARG A 58 -14.06 2.60 -12.19
N ALA A 59 -13.98 3.20 -10.99
CA ALA A 59 -15.13 3.39 -10.11
C ALA A 59 -16.19 4.31 -10.73
N LEU A 60 -15.77 5.42 -11.38
CA LEU A 60 -16.69 6.32 -12.08
C LEU A 60 -17.40 5.59 -13.23
N LYS A 61 -16.69 4.81 -14.03
CA LYS A 61 -17.29 4.00 -15.10
C LYS A 61 -18.31 2.98 -14.57
N SER A 62 -18.07 2.39 -13.39
CA SER A 62 -19.04 1.45 -12.80
C SER A 62 -20.30 2.11 -12.24
N VAL A 63 -20.27 3.42 -11.96
CA VAL A 63 -21.39 4.17 -11.38
C VAL A 63 -22.31 4.76 -12.44
N THR A 64 -21.84 4.93 -13.67
CA THR A 64 -22.65 5.41 -14.80
C THR A 64 -22.95 4.25 -15.75
N PRO A 65 -24.07 3.52 -15.59
CA PRO A 65 -24.55 2.64 -16.64
C PRO A 65 -25.13 3.51 -17.78
N ASP A 66 -24.97 3.04 -19.02
CA ASP A 66 -25.57 3.64 -20.22
C ASP A 66 -27.11 3.74 -20.12
#